data_AF-A0A961DHK0-F1
#
_entry.id   AF-A0A961DHK0-F1
#
_cell.length_a   1.000
_cell.length_b   1.000
_cell.length_c   1.000
_cell.angle_alpha   90.00
_cell.angle_beta   90.00
_cell.angle_gamma   90.00
#
_symmetry.space_group_name_H-M   'P 1'
#
loop_
_entity.id
_entity.type
_entity.pdbx_description
1 polymer ?
#
loop_
_entity_poly.entity_id
_entity_poly.type
_entity_poly.pdbx_seq_one_letter_code
_entity_poly.pdbx_strand_id
1 'polypeptide(L)' 'MRLDEIRAKDDADLEVILEKTRRQLFDFRLKTVTGENESPHHAGELRSTVARILTVLTERQQSIRGEKPHLSE' A
#
# COMPACT_ATOMS: atom_id res chain seq x y z
N MET A 1 -4.40 -4.01 5.48
CA MET A 1 -3.37 -5.05 5.25
C MET A 1 -2.38 -5.08 6.41
N ARG A 2 -1.97 -6.26 6.87
CA ARG A 2 -1.01 -6.40 7.98
C ARG A 2 0.43 -6.23 7.50
N LEU A 3 1.35 -5.86 8.39
CA LEU A 3 2.75 -5.61 8.01
C LEU A 3 3.46 -6.89 7.55
N ASP A 4 3.19 -8.02 8.20
CA ASP A 4 3.80 -9.31 7.88
C ASP A 4 3.43 -9.78 6.46
N GLU A 5 2.17 -9.53 6.06
CA GLU A 5 1.67 -9.82 4.70
C GLU A 5 2.37 -8.97 3.63
N ILE A 6 2.77 -7.73 3.96
CA ILE A 6 3.49 -6.84 3.04
C ILE A 6 4.93 -7.32 2.89
N ARG A 7 5.58 -7.73 4.00
CA ARG A 7 6.96 -8.21 3.97
C ARG A 7 7.14 -9.56 3.27
N ALA A 8 6.10 -10.41 3.29
CA ALA A 8 6.13 -11.70 2.62
C ALA A 8 5.96 -11.61 1.09
N LYS A 9 5.69 -10.42 0.54
CA LYS A 9 5.47 -10.21 -0.90
C LYS A 9 6.73 -9.72 -1.61
N ASP A 10 6.79 -10.03 -2.89
CA ASP A 10 7.79 -9.54 -3.83
C ASP A 10 7.65 -8.04 -4.08
N ASP A 11 8.74 -7.40 -4.49
CA ASP A 11 8.73 -5.96 -4.79
C ASP A 11 7.74 -5.61 -5.92
N ALA A 12 7.70 -6.42 -6.97
CA ALA A 12 6.77 -6.25 -8.09
C ALA A 12 5.30 -6.37 -7.65
N ASP A 13 4.99 -7.35 -6.81
CA ASP A 13 3.66 -7.54 -6.23
C ASP A 13 3.24 -6.35 -5.36
N LEU A 14 4.18 -5.82 -4.56
CA LEU A 14 3.95 -4.65 -3.73
C LEU A 14 3.67 -3.40 -4.57
N GLU A 15 4.34 -3.21 -5.69
CA GLU A 15 4.08 -2.12 -6.62
C GLU A 15 2.68 -2.23 -7.24
N VAL A 16 2.27 -3.42 -7.68
CA VAL A 16 0.91 -3.65 -8.22
C VAL A 16 -0.15 -3.35 -7.15
N ILE A 17 0.05 -3.82 -5.92
CA ILE A 17 -0.87 -3.55 -4.81
C ILE A 17 -0.90 -2.06 -4.48
N LEU A 18 0.26 -1.38 -4.52
CA LEU A 18 0.36 0.06 -4.29
C LEU A 18 -0.46 0.85 -5.31
N GLU A 19 -0.32 0.55 -6.60
CA GLU A 19 -1.10 1.20 -7.66
C GLU A 19 -2.59 0.98 -7.48
N LYS A 20 -3.00 -0.27 -7.22
CA LYS A 20 -4.40 -0.62 -7.00
C LYS A 20 -4.99 0.13 -5.79
N THR A 21 -4.25 0.18 -4.68
CA THR A 21 -4.68 0.87 -3.45
C THR A 21 -4.76 2.38 -3.65
N ARG A 22 -3.83 2.97 -4.41
CA ARG A 22 -3.86 4.40 -4.78
C ARG A 22 -5.08 4.73 -5.65
N ARG A 23 -5.41 3.86 -6.61
CA ARG A 23 -6.61 4.02 -7.44
C ARG A 23 -7.89 3.94 -6.61
N GLN A 24 -8.00 2.97 -5.72
CA GLN A 24 -9.12 2.87 -4.77
C GLN A 24 -9.25 4.13 -3.90
N LEU A 25 -8.14 4.70 -3.42
CA LEU A 25 -8.17 5.93 -2.64
C LEU A 25 -8.62 7.14 -3.49
N PHE A 26 -8.26 7.18 -4.77
CA PHE A 26 -8.74 8.21 -5.70
C PHE A 26 -10.26 8.08 -5.91
N ASP A 27 -10.75 6.87 -6.17
CA ASP A 27 -12.18 6.61 -6.35
C ASP A 27 -12.97 6.96 -5.08
N PHE A 28 -12.44 6.60 -3.91
CA PHE A 28 -13.02 6.98 -2.61
C PHE A 28 -13.14 8.50 -2.48
N ARG A 29 -12.09 9.25 -2.81
CA ARG A 29 -12.12 10.72 -2.77
C ARG A 29 -13.18 11.28 -3.72
N LEU A 30 -13.29 10.74 -4.93
CA LEU A 30 -14.31 11.18 -5.87
C LEU A 30 -15.72 10.96 -5.32
N LYS A 31 -15.99 9.77 -4.77
CA LYS A 31 -17.29 9.42 -4.17
C LYS A 31 -17.65 10.27 -2.96
N THR A 32 -16.67 10.57 -2.11
CA THR A 32 -16.90 11.49 -0.98
C THR A 32 -17.27 12.89 -1.43
N VAL A 33 -16.73 13.37 -2.57
CA VAL A 33 -17.08 14.68 -3.13
C VAL A 33 -18.48 14.66 -3.75
N THR A 34 -18.90 13.54 -4.37
CA THR A 34 -20.25 13.39 -4.93
C THR A 34 -21.33 13.18 -3.87
N GLY A 35 -20.97 13.13 -2.58
CA GLY A 35 -21.92 12.97 -1.47
C GLY A 35 -22.39 11.53 -1.25
N GLU A 36 -21.73 10.56 -1.88
CA GLU A 36 -21.94 9.15 -1.56
C GLU A 36 -21.25 8.84 -0.23
N ASN A 37 -22.01 8.33 0.74
CA ASN A 37 -21.50 8.06 2.08
C ASN A 37 -20.67 6.76 2.10
N GLU A 38 -19.37 6.86 1.83
CA GLU A 38 -18.42 5.79 2.12
C GLU A 38 -17.83 5.94 3.52
N SER A 39 -17.60 4.81 4.21
CA SER A 39 -17.08 4.78 5.58
C SER A 39 -15.69 5.46 5.68
N PRO A 40 -15.54 6.56 6.46
CA PRO A 40 -14.27 7.25 6.62
C PRO A 40 -13.14 6.36 7.17
N HIS A 41 -13.51 5.31 7.90
CA HIS A 41 -12.58 4.30 8.42
C HIS A 41 -11.82 3.61 7.27
N HIS A 42 -12.51 3.29 6.17
CA HIS A 42 -11.92 2.59 5.04
C HIS A 42 -10.84 3.44 4.35
N ALA A 43 -11.06 4.75 4.23
CA ALA A 43 -10.04 5.68 3.75
C ALA A 43 -8.78 5.70 4.63
N GLY A 44 -8.97 5.56 5.95
CA GLY A 44 -7.88 5.41 6.91
C GLY A 44 -7.05 4.15 6.62
N GLU A 45 -7.71 3.01 6.46
CA GLU A 45 -7.06 1.72 6.17
C GLU A 45 -6.30 1.73 4.85
N LEU A 46 -6.88 2.32 3.79
CA LEU A 46 -6.24 2.47 2.49
C LEU A 46 -4.97 3.32 2.60
N ARG A 47 -5.04 4.46 3.29
CA ARG A 47 -3.86 5.33 3.54
C ARG A 47 -2.78 4.62 4.33
N SER A 48 -3.14 3.91 5.40
CA SER A 48 -2.18 3.13 6.19
C SER A 48 -1.54 2.01 5.39
N THR A 49 -2.30 1.37 4.49
CA THR A 49 -1.76 0.31 3.62
C THR A 49 -0.75 0.90 2.63
N VAL A 50 -1.07 2.02 1.96
CA VAL A 50 -0.13 2.74 1.09
C VAL A 50 1.15 3.13 1.83
N ALA A 51 1.02 3.70 3.02
CA ALA A 51 2.18 4.12 3.83
C ALA A 51 3.08 2.93 4.18
N ARG A 52 2.51 1.81 4.63
CA ARG A 52 3.26 0.60 4.99
C ARG A 52 4.01 -0.01 3.80
N ILE A 53 3.38 -0.08 2.63
CA ILE A 53 4.03 -0.60 1.41
C ILE A 53 5.22 0.28 1.04
N LEU A 54 5.03 1.60 1.02
CA LEU A 54 6.12 2.54 0.71
C LEU A 54 7.27 2.44 1.72
N THR A 55 6.97 2.28 3.00
CA THR A 55 7.99 2.07 4.04
C THR A 55 8.79 0.80 3.76
N VAL A 56 8.15 -0.33 3.48
CA VAL A 56 8.86 -1.60 3.21
C VAL A 56 9.71 -1.50 1.95
N LEU A 57 9.19 -0.94 0.86
CA LEU A 57 9.98 -0.72 -0.36
C LEU A 57 11.21 0.19 -0.11
N THR A 58 11.04 1.23 0.70
CA THR A 58 12.14 2.13 1.07
C THR A 58 13.16 1.43 1.97
N GLU A 59 12.70 0.65 2.96
CA GLU A 59 13.57 -0.14 3.85
C GLU A 59 14.43 -1.12 3.02
N ARG A 60 13.82 -1.83 2.05
CA ARG A 60 14.49 -2.73 1.10
C ARG A 60 15.51 -1.99 0.22
N GLN A 61 15.13 -0.84 -0.35
CA GLN A 61 16.01 -0.05 -1.20
C GLN A 61 17.23 0.48 -0.44
N GLN A 62 17.04 0.90 0.82
CA GLN A 62 18.10 1.43 1.67
C GLN A 62 18.88 0.33 2.40
N SER A 63 18.55 -0.96 2.16
CA SER A 63 19.12 -2.12 2.88
C SER A 63 19.04 -1.97 4.41
N ILE A 64 18.03 -1.25 4.88
CA ILE A 64 17.76 -1.09 6.30
C ILE A 64 17.21 -2.43 6.82
N ARG A 65 17.65 -2.85 8.01
CA ARG A 65 17.29 -4.15 8.64
C ARG A 65 17.79 -5.41 7.91
N GLY A 66 18.67 -5.29 6.92
CA GLY A 66 19.19 -6.47 6.19
C GLY A 66 18.15 -7.15 5.30
N GLU A 67 17.02 -6.47 5.04
CA GLU A 67 16.04 -6.89 4.04
C GLU A 67 16.65 -6.68 2.65
N LYS A 68 16.82 -7.78 1.92
CA LYS A 68 17.26 -7.76 0.52
C LYS A 68 16.03 -7.60 -0.38
N PRO A 69 16.17 -6.93 -1.54
CA PRO A 69 15.09 -6.88 -2.52
C PRO A 69 14.63 -8.29 -2.86
N HIS A 70 13.32 -8.53 -2.76
CA HIS A 70 12.73 -9.82 -3.10
C HIS A 70 12.29 -9.73 -4.55
N LEU A 71 13.19 -10.16 -5.43
CA LEU A 71 12.94 -10.29 -6.87
C LEU A 71 12.32 -11.67 -7.10
N SER A 72 11.12 -11.70 -7.67
CA SER A 72 10.54 -12.92 -8.24
C SER A 72 11.46 -13.41 -9.38
N GLU A 73 11.85 -14.70 -9.35
CA GLU A 73 12.64 -15.35 -10.42
C GLU A 73 11.94 -15.34 -11.78
#